data_AF-A0A1I3K0Y8-F1
#
_entry.id   AF-A0A1I3K0Y8-F1
#
_cell.length_a   1.000
_cell.length_b   1.000
_cell.length_c   1.000
_cell.angle_alpha   90.00
_cell.angle_beta   90.00
_cell.angle_gamma   90.00
#
_symmetry.space_group_name_H-M   'P 1'
#
loop_
_entity.id
_entity.type
_entity.pdbx_description
1 polymer ?
#
loop_
_entity_poly.entity_id
_entity_poly.type
_entity_poly.pdbx_seq_one_letter_code
_entity_poly.pdbx_strand_id
1 'polypeptide(L)' 'MNGKCKSCGAQVSAHAKTCAGCGAALAAKTKLLPLAAFMLIVILIIQSYISKPDDTESEAKPAVPVSSAAQ' A
#
# COMPACT_ATOMS: atom_id res chain seq x y z
N MET A 1 -10.48 5.38 -27.47
CA MET A 1 -9.67 6.62 -27.48
C MET A 1 -8.21 6.23 -27.63
N ASN A 2 -7.58 6.61 -28.74
CA ASN A 2 -6.17 6.37 -28.99
C ASN A 2 -5.38 7.62 -28.57
N GLY A 3 -4.23 7.41 -27.92
CA GLY A 3 -3.34 8.49 -27.49
C GLY A 3 -2.29 8.79 -28.56
N LYS A 4 -1.72 9.99 -28.53
CA LYS A 4 -0.56 10.36 -29.36
C LYS A 4 0.71 10.16 -28.53
N CYS A 5 1.74 9.52 -29.10
CA CYS A 5 3.03 9.43 -28.43
C CYS A 5 3.66 10.84 -28.35
N LYS A 6 4.08 11.26 -27.15
CA LYS A 6 4.73 12.57 -26.96
C LYS A 6 6.13 12.66 -27.60
N SER A 7 6.82 11.54 -27.79
CA SER A 7 8.18 11.55 -28.37
C SER A 7 8.20 11.60 -29.89
N CYS A 8 7.29 10.90 -30.58
CA CYS A 8 7.33 10.78 -32.04
C CYS A 8 6.02 11.17 -32.74
N GLY A 9 4.96 11.47 -32.00
CA GLY A 9 3.66 11.84 -32.58
C GLY A 9 2.88 10.69 -33.20
N ALA A 10 3.39 9.45 -33.16
CA ALA A 10 2.65 8.28 -33.65
C ALA A 10 1.39 8.00 -32.81
N GLN A 11 0.35 7.45 -33.44
CA GLN A 11 -0.81 6.96 -32.68
C GLN A 11 -0.42 5.73 -31.88
N VAL A 12 -0.77 5.73 -30.59
CA VAL A 12 -0.50 4.65 -29.65
C VAL A 12 -1.77 4.28 -28.90
N SER A 13 -1.96 2.99 -28.65
CA SER A 13 -3.07 2.50 -27.83
C SER A 13 -2.93 3.02 -26.40
N ALA A 14 -4.03 3.41 -25.77
CA ALA A 14 -4.04 3.94 -24.41
C ALA A 14 -3.45 2.97 -23.35
N HIS A 15 -3.38 1.68 -23.66
CA HIS A 15 -2.84 0.63 -22.79
C HIS A 15 -1.45 0.13 -23.20
N ALA A 16 -0.86 0.65 -24.29
CA ALA A 16 0.47 0.23 -24.71
C ALA A 16 1.52 0.71 -23.70
N LYS A 17 2.40 -0.19 -23.24
CA LYS A 17 3.53 0.13 -22.34
C LYS A 17 4.69 0.80 -23.08
N THR A 18 4.76 0.61 -24.39
CA THR A 18 5.82 1.14 -25.26
C THR A 18 5.22 1.58 -26.59
N CYS A 19 5.78 2.62 -27.18
CA CYS A 19 5.36 3.12 -28.48
C CYS A 19 5.96 2.25 -29.59
N ALA A 20 5.11 1.67 -30.44
CA ALA A 20 5.57 0.87 -31.59
C ALA A 20 6.30 1.69 -32.67
N GLY A 21 6.13 3.01 -32.69
CA GLY A 21 6.75 3.89 -33.69
C GLY A 21 8.17 4.35 -33.34
N CYS A 22 8.52 4.44 -32.05
CA CYS A 22 9.83 4.95 -31.62
C CYS A 22 10.45 4.19 -30.44
N GLY A 23 9.77 3.19 -29.89
CA GLY A 23 10.25 2.42 -28.73
C GLY A 23 10.12 3.12 -27.38
N ALA A 24 9.69 4.38 -27.33
CA ALA A 24 9.59 5.12 -26.07
C ALA A 24 8.62 4.45 -25.08
N ALA A 25 9.00 4.40 -23.80
CA ALA A 25 8.15 3.91 -22.73
C ALA A 25 6.95 4.85 -22.52
N LEU A 26 5.75 4.29 -22.61
CA LEU A 26 4.49 5.00 -22.38
C LEU A 26 4.09 4.75 -20.94
N ALA A 27 3.94 5.82 -20.15
CA ALA A 27 3.50 5.73 -18.77
C ALA A 27 2.07 5.18 -18.71
N ALA A 28 1.96 3.88 -18.47
CA ALA A 28 0.68 3.22 -18.28
C ALA A 28 0.08 3.71 -16.96
N LYS A 29 -0.95 4.56 -17.03
CA LYS A 29 -1.80 4.93 -15.87
C LYS A 29 -2.66 3.73 -15.47
N THR A 30 -2.00 2.67 -15.03
CA THR A 30 -2.65 1.41 -14.67
C THR A 30 -2.91 1.41 -13.19
N LYS A 31 -4.15 1.75 -12.81
CA LYS A 31 -4.84 1.35 -11.56
C LYS A 31 -4.12 1.53 -10.20
N LEU A 32 -2.91 2.05 -10.17
CA LEU A 32 -2.12 2.25 -8.96
C LEU A 32 -2.70 3.40 -8.15
N LEU A 33 -3.23 4.41 -8.82
CA LEU A 33 -3.91 5.54 -8.19
C LEU A 33 -5.19 5.11 -7.45
N PRO A 34 -6.16 4.40 -8.08
CA PRO A 34 -7.33 3.91 -7.35
C PRO A 34 -6.98 2.84 -6.30
N LEU A 35 -5.98 1.99 -6.54
CA LEU A 35 -5.53 1.00 -5.54
C LEU A 35 -4.92 1.67 -4.30
N ALA A 36 -4.03 2.65 -4.50
CA ALA A 36 -3.41 3.40 -3.41
C ALA A 36 -4.45 4.22 -2.62
N ALA A 37 -5.41 4.84 -3.32
CA ALA A 37 -6.52 5.54 -2.66
C ALA A 37 -7.38 4.59 -1.82
N PHE A 38 -7.71 3.40 -2.34
CA PHE A 38 -8.45 2.38 -1.58
C PHE A 38 -7.68 1.92 -0.34
N MET A 39 -6.38 1.64 -0.47
CA MET A 39 -5.54 1.24 0.67
C MET A 39 -5.46 2.33 1.75
N LEU A 40 -5.33 3.61 1.38
CA LEU A 40 -5.36 4.70 2.35
C LEU A 40 -6.70 4.80 3.09
N ILE A 41 -7.83 4.65 2.38
CA ILE A 41 -9.15 4.69 3.00
C ILE A 41 -9.30 3.57 4.03
N VAL A 42 -8.87 2.34 3.70
CA VAL A 42 -8.94 1.20 4.62
C VAL A 42 -8.07 1.43 5.87
N ILE A 43 -6.86 1.99 5.72
CA ILE A 43 -5.99 2.29 6.86
C ILE A 43 -6.63 3.35 7.78
N LEU A 44 -7.23 4.41 7.23
CA LEU A 44 -7.92 5.43 8.03
C LEU A 44 -9.11 4.86 8.80
N ILE A 45 -9.86 3.94 8.19
CA ILE A 45 -10.93 3.21 8.89
C ILE A 45 -10.33 2.41 10.04
N ILE A 46 -9.30 1.58 9.82
CA ILE A 46 -8.71 0.77 10.90
C ILE A 46 -8.22 1.65 12.07
N GLN A 47 -7.57 2.78 11.79
CA GLN A 47 -7.14 3.72 12.83
C GLN A 47 -8.31 4.31 13.62
N SER A 48 -9.44 4.61 12.96
CA SER A 48 -10.62 5.12 13.67
C SER A 48 -11.25 4.07 14.60
N TYR A 49 -11.14 2.79 14.28
CA TYR A 49 -11.64 1.69 15.12
C TYR A 49 -10.68 1.36 16.27
N ILE A 50 -9.37 1.43 16.07
CA ILE A 50 -8.34 1.18 17.10
C ILE A 50 -8.20 2.38 18.07
N SER A 51 -8.75 3.55 17.72
CA SER A 51 -8.81 4.71 18.64
C SER A 51 -9.78 4.51 19.82
N LYS A 52 -10.28 3.30 20.04
CA LYS A 52 -10.58 2.83 21.40
C LYS A 52 -9.28 2.26 21.97
N PRO A 53 -8.50 3.03 22.76
CA PRO A 53 -7.47 2.43 23.60
C PRO A 53 -8.21 1.48 24.53
N ASP A 54 -8.16 0.19 24.21
CA ASP A 54 -8.21 -0.81 25.24
C ASP A 54 -6.88 -0.62 25.98
N ASP A 55 -6.92 0.11 27.09
CA ASP A 55 -5.93 0.08 28.15
C ASP A 55 -5.88 -1.34 28.74
N THR A 56 -5.60 -2.34 27.91
CA THR A 56 -5.17 -3.65 28.33
C THR A 56 -3.67 -3.66 28.12
N GLU A 57 -3.00 -3.05 29.11
CA GLU A 57 -1.66 -3.38 29.54
C GLU A 57 -1.50 -4.91 29.47
N SER A 58 -0.93 -5.36 28.35
CA SER A 58 -0.41 -6.70 28.17
C SER A 58 0.86 -6.80 29.01
N GLU A 59 0.69 -6.83 30.34
CA GLU A 59 1.68 -7.39 31.24
C GLU A 59 1.48 -8.90 31.26
N ALA A 60 1.89 -9.54 30.16
CA ALA A 60 2.17 -10.97 30.14
C ALA A 60 3.70 -11.15 30.09
N LYS A 61 4.35 -11.08 31.26
CA LYS A 61 5.64 -11.75 31.45
C LYS A 61 5.45 -12.98 32.36
N PRO A 62 5.97 -14.17 31.97
CA PRO A 62 5.52 -15.47 32.45
C PRO A 62 5.93 -15.81 33.89
N ALA A 63 5.23 -16.81 34.43
CA ALA A 63 5.37 -17.41 35.75
C ALA A 63 6.79 -17.96 36.11
N VAL A 64 7.21 -17.62 37.34
CA VAL A 64 8.09 -18.29 38.35
C VAL A 64 9.60 -18.49 38.05
N PRO A 65 10.49 -18.39 39.08
CA PRO A 65 10.59 -19.42 40.12
C PRO A 65 10.43 -18.87 41.55
N VAL A 66 9.68 -19.60 42.37
CA VAL A 66 9.73 -19.49 43.83
C VAL A 66 11.15 -19.86 44.27
N SER A 67 11.92 -18.87 44.74
CA SER A 67 13.21 -19.11 45.39
C SER A 67 12.97 -19.40 46.86
N SER A 68 12.99 -20.68 47.21
CA SER A 68 13.13 -21.17 48.58
C SER A 68 14.55 -20.89 49.10
N ALA A 69 14.70 -19.95 50.02
CA ALA A 69 15.83 -19.73 50.96
C ALA A 69 15.66 -18.31 51.55
N ALA A 70 15.77 -17.99 52.84
CA ALA A 70 16.19 -18.71 54.01
C ALA A 70 15.72 -17.91 55.25
N GLN A 71 15.39 -18.64 56.32
CA GLN A 71 15.36 -18.27 57.74
C GLN A 71 14.33 -17.24 58.24
#